data_AF-A0AAD4MJQ8-F1
#
_entry.id   AF-A0AAD4MJQ8-F1
#
_cell.length_a   1.000
_cell.length_b   1.000
_cell.length_c   1.000
_cell.angle_alpha   90.00
_cell.angle_beta   90.00
_cell.angle_gamma   90.00
#
_symmetry.space_group_name_H-M   'P 1'
#
loop_
_entity.id
_entity.type
_entity.pdbx_description
1 polymer ?
#
loop_
_entity_poly.entity_id
_entity_poly.type
_entity_poly.pdbx_seq_one_letter_code
_entity_poly.pdbx_strand_id
1 'polypeptide(L)'
;MKAGFPLFNKLHNILEKVVPQDEKDFNRIKENRLFISMSKLENNGKKTAHKVSKFNSRRHQILCNLASSFIDVFGYMGNNVQPVEIEPNSGVRYVDGFYTDQLPLFPGKNVWTMTVSPFAAEAVIHPHDKIMKYVFQLNVFRIYINKENLDRLGNAIVPTIANLMAYRKQGFRDALKFLAENDFTDTKGIKEDQYEQLVNEHIQEIAGH
;
A
#
# COMPACT_ATOMS: atom_id res chain seq x y z
N MET A 1 -2.90 -21.02 17.32
CA MET A 1 -3.26 -19.73 16.65
C MET A 1 -2.28 -19.50 15.53
N LYS A 2 -2.75 -19.38 14.27
CA LYS A 2 -1.89 -19.29 13.08
C LYS A 2 -1.65 -17.81 12.73
N ALA A 3 -0.38 -17.37 12.71
CA ALA A 3 -0.01 -16.02 12.29
C ALA A 3 -0.40 -15.82 10.81
N GLY A 4 -1.28 -14.86 10.53
CA GLY A 4 -1.84 -14.56 9.19
C GLY A 4 -3.37 -14.44 9.18
N PHE A 5 -4.07 -15.40 9.80
CA PHE A 5 -5.54 -15.41 9.88
C PHE A 5 -6.15 -14.24 10.69
N PRO A 6 -5.55 -13.79 11.81
CA PRO A 6 -6.09 -12.68 12.60
C PRO A 6 -5.99 -11.32 11.88
N LEU A 7 -4.91 -11.09 11.11
CA LEU A 7 -4.70 -9.83 10.41
C LEU A 7 -5.69 -9.65 9.25
N PHE A 8 -5.93 -10.72 8.50
CA PHE A 8 -6.88 -10.70 7.38
C PHE A 8 -8.33 -10.44 7.86
N ASN A 9 -8.76 -11.10 8.95
CA ASN A 9 -10.07 -10.83 9.56
C ASN A 9 -10.16 -9.43 10.17
N LYS A 10 -9.07 -8.94 10.79
CA LYS A 10 -9.02 -7.57 11.31
C LYS A 10 -9.13 -6.55 10.18
N LEU A 11 -8.44 -6.78 9.07
CA LEU A 11 -8.55 -5.95 7.87
C LEU A 11 -9.97 -5.97 7.31
N HIS A 12 -10.61 -7.14 7.18
CA HIS A 12 -12.00 -7.25 6.77
C HIS A 12 -12.92 -6.40 7.67
N ASN A 13 -12.77 -6.51 8.99
CA ASN A 13 -13.57 -5.72 9.94
C ASN A 13 -13.32 -4.20 9.85
N ILE A 14 -12.10 -3.78 9.50
CA ILE A 14 -11.79 -2.37 9.25
C ILE A 14 -12.44 -1.91 7.95
N LEU A 15 -12.32 -2.69 6.87
CA LEU A 15 -12.94 -2.40 5.58
C LEU A 15 -14.47 -2.33 5.70
N GLU A 16 -15.08 -3.18 6.51
CA GLU A 16 -16.51 -3.14 6.82
C GLU A 16 -16.94 -1.84 7.53
N LYS A 17 -16.01 -1.11 8.14
CA LYS A 17 -16.28 0.19 8.77
C LYS A 17 -15.95 1.37 7.84
N VAL A 18 -14.86 1.25 7.07
CA VAL A 18 -14.32 2.34 6.25
C VAL A 18 -15.00 2.44 4.88
N VAL A 19 -15.39 1.32 4.28
CA VAL A 19 -16.09 1.36 2.99
C VAL A 19 -17.52 1.85 3.22
N PRO A 20 -17.95 2.94 2.54
CA PRO A 20 -19.26 3.57 2.77
C PRO A 20 -20.40 2.55 2.76
N GLN A 21 -21.21 2.57 3.81
CA GLN A 21 -22.41 1.74 3.91
C GLN A 21 -23.60 2.40 3.20
N ASP A 22 -23.66 3.74 3.23
CA ASP A 22 -24.67 4.52 2.52
C ASP A 22 -24.49 4.38 1.01
N GLU A 23 -25.60 4.14 0.31
CA GLU A 23 -25.60 3.86 -1.12
C GLU A 23 -25.19 5.09 -1.95
N LYS A 24 -25.57 6.30 -1.52
CA LYS A 24 -25.23 7.53 -2.22
C LYS A 24 -23.73 7.77 -2.15
N ASP A 25 -23.12 7.62 -0.98
CA ASP A 25 -21.67 7.77 -0.83
C ASP A 25 -20.88 6.66 -1.53
N PHE A 26 -21.35 5.41 -1.49
CA PHE A 26 -20.76 4.33 -2.28
C PHE A 26 -20.83 4.63 -3.78
N ASN A 27 -21.98 5.08 -4.29
CA ASN A 27 -22.18 5.42 -5.70
C ASN A 27 -21.24 6.56 -6.18
N ARG A 28 -20.79 7.45 -5.28
CA ARG A 28 -19.83 8.51 -5.62
C ARG A 28 -18.42 8.01 -5.83
N ILE A 29 -18.04 6.90 -5.19
CA ILE A 29 -16.67 6.36 -5.23
C ILE A 29 -16.55 5.06 -6.02
N LYS A 30 -17.66 4.41 -6.36
CA LYS A 30 -17.67 3.05 -6.93
C LYS A 30 -17.00 2.91 -8.30
N GLU A 31 -16.82 4.01 -9.04
CA GLU A 31 -16.24 3.97 -10.39
C GLU A 31 -15.19 5.07 -10.59
N ASN A 32 -14.01 4.68 -11.08
CA ASN A 32 -12.92 5.55 -11.56
C ASN A 32 -12.36 6.56 -10.53
N ARG A 33 -12.67 6.38 -9.23
CA ARG A 33 -12.13 7.19 -8.12
C ARG A 33 -11.11 6.44 -7.27
N LEU A 34 -11.18 5.12 -7.27
CA LEU A 34 -10.24 4.22 -6.63
C LEU A 34 -9.84 3.15 -7.64
N PHE A 35 -8.55 2.88 -7.73
CA PHE A 35 -8.01 1.80 -8.53
C PHE A 35 -7.30 0.83 -7.59
N ILE A 36 -7.67 -0.44 -7.65
CA ILE A 36 -7.07 -1.51 -6.86
C ILE A 36 -6.29 -2.42 -7.81
N SER A 37 -5.03 -2.65 -7.48
CA SER A 37 -4.13 -3.51 -8.25
C SER A 37 -3.96 -4.86 -7.56
N MET A 38 -4.08 -5.95 -8.32
CA MET A 38 -4.00 -7.32 -7.86
C MET A 38 -3.26 -8.18 -8.89
N SER A 39 -2.73 -9.31 -8.43
CA SER A 39 -2.25 -10.35 -9.33
C SER A 39 -3.30 -11.46 -9.44
N LYS A 40 -3.83 -11.69 -10.63
CA LYS A 40 -4.70 -12.83 -10.91
C LYS A 40 -3.85 -14.10 -11.02
N LEU A 41 -4.24 -15.14 -10.29
CA LEU A 41 -3.64 -16.46 -10.36
C LEU A 41 -4.25 -17.24 -11.53
N GLU A 42 -3.47 -17.49 -12.56
CA GLU A 42 -3.88 -18.29 -13.71
C GLU A 42 -3.70 -19.79 -13.42
N ASN A 43 -4.48 -20.63 -14.09
CA ASN A 43 -4.46 -22.09 -13.90
C ASN A 43 -3.08 -22.74 -14.18
N ASN A 44 -2.24 -22.08 -14.98
CA ASN A 44 -0.87 -22.52 -15.30
C ASN A 44 0.19 -22.06 -14.28
N GLY A 45 -0.23 -21.50 -13.14
CA GLY A 45 0.66 -20.97 -12.10
C GLY A 45 1.23 -19.58 -12.40
N LYS A 46 0.92 -18.98 -13.55
CA LYS A 46 1.33 -17.61 -13.90
C LYS A 46 0.50 -16.59 -13.11
N LYS A 47 1.14 -15.46 -12.77
CA LYS A 47 0.49 -14.27 -12.23
C LYS A 47 0.32 -13.23 -13.34
N THR A 48 -0.88 -12.70 -13.52
CA THR A 48 -1.19 -11.64 -14.50
C THR A 48 -1.69 -10.39 -13.77
N ALA A 49 -1.32 -9.21 -14.26
CA ALA A 49 -1.77 -7.95 -13.69
C ALA A 49 -3.28 -7.81 -13.85
N HIS A 50 -3.99 -7.49 -12.76
CA HIS A 50 -5.42 -7.24 -12.76
C HIS A 50 -5.71 -5.96 -11.98
N LYS A 51 -6.31 -4.98 -12.67
CA LYS A 51 -6.64 -3.67 -12.11
C LYS A 51 -8.14 -3.46 -12.19
N VAL A 52 -8.75 -3.09 -11.06
CA VAL A 52 -10.18 -2.81 -10.97
C VAL A 52 -10.39 -1.38 -10.50
N SER A 53 -11.28 -0.67 -11.17
CA SER A 53 -11.71 0.68 -10.78
C SER A 53 -13.23 0.85 -10.72
N LYS A 54 -13.97 -0.21 -11.05
CA LYS A 54 -15.42 -0.25 -11.07
C LYS A 54 -15.88 -1.33 -10.10
N PHE A 55 -16.70 -0.94 -9.13
CA PHE A 55 -17.20 -1.84 -8.10
C PHE A 55 -18.70 -2.04 -8.23
N ASN A 56 -19.11 -3.28 -8.52
CA ASN A 56 -20.52 -3.64 -8.69
C ASN A 56 -21.31 -3.57 -7.39
N SER A 57 -20.63 -3.74 -6.24
CA SER A 57 -21.22 -3.65 -4.92
C SER A 57 -20.17 -3.30 -3.87
N ARG A 58 -20.63 -2.88 -2.69
CA ARG A 58 -19.78 -2.67 -1.51
C ARG A 58 -18.97 -3.92 -1.17
N ARG A 59 -19.62 -5.09 -1.19
CA ARG A 59 -18.97 -6.40 -0.99
C ARG A 59 -17.87 -6.64 -2.01
N HIS A 60 -18.13 -6.36 -3.29
CA HIS A 60 -17.13 -6.50 -4.34
C HIS A 60 -15.91 -5.62 -4.08
N GLN A 61 -16.08 -4.35 -3.69
CA GLN A 61 -14.96 -3.48 -3.31
C GLN A 61 -14.16 -4.03 -2.11
N ILE A 62 -14.84 -4.54 -1.07
CA ILE A 62 -14.19 -5.13 0.10
C ILE A 62 -13.35 -6.34 -0.29
N LEU A 63 -13.88 -7.24 -1.14
CA LEU A 63 -13.14 -8.40 -1.62
C LEU A 63 -11.93 -8.00 -2.48
N CYS A 64 -12.04 -6.98 -3.34
CA CYS A 64 -10.91 -6.45 -4.09
C CYS A 64 -9.82 -5.90 -3.16
N ASN A 65 -10.17 -5.13 -2.12
CA ASN A 65 -9.21 -4.61 -1.14
C ASN A 65 -8.50 -5.74 -0.36
N LEU A 66 -9.27 -6.76 0.03
CA LEU A 66 -8.72 -7.95 0.70
C LEU A 66 -7.75 -8.71 -0.20
N ALA A 67 -8.14 -8.95 -1.46
CA ALA A 67 -7.28 -9.60 -2.46
C ALA A 67 -5.98 -8.83 -2.68
N SER A 68 -6.06 -7.50 -2.83
CA SER A 68 -4.90 -6.62 -2.98
C SER A 68 -3.95 -6.61 -1.78
N SER A 69 -4.42 -7.03 -0.60
CA SER A 69 -3.63 -7.09 0.64
C SER A 69 -3.19 -8.53 0.98
N PHE A 70 -3.51 -9.50 0.12
CA PHE A 70 -3.18 -10.90 0.35
C PHE A 70 -1.75 -11.18 -0.12
N ILE A 71 -0.81 -11.17 0.81
CA ILE A 71 0.60 -11.48 0.53
C ILE A 71 0.77 -13.00 0.39
N ASP A 72 1.09 -13.44 -0.81
CA ASP A 72 1.13 -14.85 -1.21
C ASP A 72 2.12 -15.70 -0.39
N VAL A 73 3.17 -15.08 0.14
CA VAL A 73 4.16 -15.74 1.03
C VAL A 73 3.49 -16.40 2.24
N PHE A 74 2.40 -15.83 2.78
CA PHE A 74 1.67 -16.44 3.90
C PHE A 74 0.91 -17.72 3.53
N GLY A 75 0.55 -17.89 2.25
CA GLY A 75 -0.03 -19.13 1.73
C GLY A 75 1.01 -20.26 1.68
N TYR A 76 2.23 -19.95 1.24
CA TYR A 76 3.34 -20.90 1.15
C TYR A 76 3.96 -21.28 2.49
N MET A 77 3.80 -20.45 3.54
CA MET A 77 4.26 -20.75 4.90
C MET A 77 3.37 -21.76 5.67
N GLY A 78 2.59 -22.59 4.96
CA GLY A 78 1.91 -23.77 5.54
C GLY A 78 0.59 -23.50 6.25
N ASN A 79 0.02 -22.29 6.12
CA ASN A 79 -1.23 -21.94 6.82
C ASN A 79 -2.51 -22.43 6.12
N ASN A 80 -2.43 -23.02 4.92
CA ASN A 80 -3.56 -23.45 4.09
C ASN A 80 -4.61 -22.35 3.83
N VAL A 81 -4.19 -21.08 3.90
CA VAL A 81 -5.06 -19.95 3.58
C VAL A 81 -5.12 -19.82 2.06
N GLN A 82 -6.32 -19.97 1.50
CA GLN A 82 -6.53 -19.82 0.07
C GLN A 82 -6.57 -18.32 -0.30
N PRO A 83 -5.96 -17.92 -1.42
CA PRO A 83 -6.11 -16.57 -1.97
C PRO A 83 -7.58 -16.21 -2.23
N VAL A 84 -7.85 -14.92 -2.37
CA VAL A 84 -9.22 -14.39 -2.41
C VAL A 84 -9.87 -14.68 -3.74
N GLU A 85 -11.06 -15.28 -3.69
CA GLU A 85 -11.95 -15.44 -4.83
C GLU A 85 -13.04 -14.35 -4.76
N ILE A 86 -12.98 -13.41 -5.70
CA ILE A 86 -13.87 -12.23 -5.71
C ILE A 86 -15.27 -12.64 -6.17
N GLU A 87 -15.34 -13.43 -7.26
CA GLU A 87 -16.58 -13.96 -7.81
C GLU A 87 -16.79 -15.40 -7.31
N PRO A 88 -17.86 -15.67 -6.53
CA PRO A 88 -18.07 -16.99 -5.94
C PRO A 88 -18.18 -18.10 -6.98
N ASN A 89 -17.48 -19.21 -6.76
CA ASN A 89 -17.43 -20.41 -7.63
C ASN A 89 -16.86 -20.14 -9.04
N SER A 90 -16.15 -19.03 -9.24
CA SER A 90 -15.39 -18.79 -10.47
C SER A 90 -14.11 -19.62 -10.53
N GLY A 91 -13.58 -20.04 -9.39
CA GLY A 91 -12.25 -20.65 -9.26
C GLY A 91 -11.10 -19.68 -9.54
N VAL A 92 -11.39 -18.41 -9.86
CA VAL A 92 -10.40 -17.38 -10.15
C VAL A 92 -9.99 -16.71 -8.85
N ARG A 93 -8.69 -16.73 -8.57
CA ARG A 93 -8.16 -16.21 -7.32
C ARG A 93 -7.18 -15.07 -7.54
N TYR A 94 -7.10 -14.21 -6.55
CA TYR A 94 -6.34 -12.97 -6.58
C TYR A 94 -5.46 -12.87 -5.34
N VAL A 95 -4.24 -12.38 -5.54
CA VAL A 95 -3.28 -12.00 -4.50
C VAL A 95 -2.88 -10.54 -4.69
N ASP A 96 -2.01 -10.04 -3.81
CA ASP A 96 -1.48 -8.69 -3.88
C ASP A 96 -0.90 -8.34 -5.26
N GLY A 97 -0.85 -7.02 -5.54
CA GLY A 97 -0.27 -6.49 -6.77
C GLY A 97 1.26 -6.50 -6.79
N PHE A 98 1.95 -6.97 -5.74
CA PHE A 98 3.40 -6.83 -5.57
C PHE A 98 4.19 -7.40 -6.76
N TYR A 99 3.75 -8.54 -7.28
CA TYR A 99 4.43 -9.20 -8.40
C TYR A 99 4.18 -8.56 -9.77
N THR A 100 3.06 -7.85 -9.95
CA THR A 100 2.55 -7.51 -11.30
C THR A 100 2.35 -6.02 -11.54
N ASP A 101 1.86 -5.24 -10.57
CA ASP A 101 1.62 -3.80 -10.71
C ASP A 101 1.56 -3.10 -9.34
N GLN A 102 2.73 -2.90 -8.71
CA GLN A 102 2.85 -2.33 -7.36
C GLN A 102 2.72 -0.80 -7.32
N LEU A 103 3.14 -0.11 -8.38
CA LEU A 103 3.03 1.35 -8.53
C LEU A 103 2.27 1.63 -9.83
N PRO A 104 0.92 1.55 -9.81
CA PRO A 104 0.12 1.71 -11.01
C PRO A 104 0.30 3.12 -11.58
N LEU A 105 0.98 3.19 -12.72
CA LEU A 105 1.03 4.40 -13.53
C LEU A 105 -0.18 4.40 -14.46
N PHE A 106 -0.88 5.53 -14.54
CA PHE A 106 -2.01 5.70 -15.44
C PHE A 106 -1.51 6.20 -16.79
N PRO A 107 -1.70 5.44 -17.89
CA PRO A 107 -1.26 5.89 -19.21
C PRO A 107 -2.13 7.09 -19.65
N GLY A 108 -1.50 8.26 -19.76
CA GLY A 108 -2.10 9.48 -20.27
C GLY A 108 -1.14 10.64 -20.10
N LYS A 109 -0.79 11.35 -21.18
CA LYS A 109 0.27 12.38 -21.20
C LYS A 109 0.03 13.60 -20.30
N ASN A 110 -1.12 13.68 -19.62
CA ASN A 110 -1.57 14.89 -18.91
C ASN A 110 -2.05 14.63 -17.46
N VAL A 111 -1.80 13.45 -16.88
CA VAL A 111 -2.12 13.19 -15.46
C VAL A 111 -0.82 13.07 -14.68
N TRP A 112 -0.49 14.10 -13.90
CA TRP A 112 0.62 14.03 -12.97
C TRP A 112 0.27 13.02 -11.86
N THR A 113 1.03 11.93 -11.78
CA THR A 113 0.81 10.87 -10.79
C THR A 113 1.87 11.00 -9.71
N MET A 114 1.44 11.37 -8.50
CA MET A 114 2.31 11.34 -7.32
C MET A 114 2.41 9.92 -6.79
N THR A 115 3.61 9.35 -6.80
CA THR A 115 3.86 8.00 -6.26
C THR A 115 4.49 8.09 -4.88
N VAL A 116 4.03 7.25 -3.96
CA VAL A 116 4.53 7.18 -2.58
C VAL A 116 4.98 5.75 -2.32
N SER A 117 6.19 5.58 -1.80
CA SER A 117 6.76 4.27 -1.50
C SER A 117 7.40 4.26 -0.12
N PRO A 118 7.17 3.22 0.71
CA PRO A 118 7.93 3.05 1.94
C PRO A 118 9.39 2.64 1.68
N PHE A 119 9.75 2.30 0.44
CA PHE A 119 11.11 1.92 0.04
C PHE A 119 11.79 3.05 -0.73
N ALA A 120 13.07 3.26 -0.44
CA ALA A 120 13.90 4.19 -1.20
C ALA A 120 14.18 3.62 -2.60
N ALA A 121 13.70 4.33 -3.63
CA ALA A 121 13.72 3.90 -5.03
C ALA A 121 13.39 5.08 -5.97
N GLU A 122 12.52 4.85 -6.95
CA GLU A 122 12.11 5.80 -8.00
C GLU A 122 10.78 6.52 -7.70
N ALA A 123 10.14 6.28 -6.56
CA ALA A 123 8.88 6.96 -6.22
C ALA A 123 9.09 8.46 -5.99
N VAL A 124 8.04 9.28 -6.13
CA VAL A 124 8.12 10.75 -5.90
C VAL A 124 8.36 11.06 -4.42
N ILE A 125 7.65 10.38 -3.52
CA ILE A 125 7.81 10.50 -2.08
C ILE A 125 8.34 9.16 -1.55
N HIS A 126 9.54 9.16 -0.99
CA HIS A 126 10.21 7.98 -0.46
C HIS A 126 11.27 8.34 0.60
N PRO A 127 11.73 7.36 1.39
CA PRO A 127 12.82 7.60 2.32
C PRO A 127 14.11 8.04 1.62
N HIS A 128 14.78 9.04 2.19
CA HIS A 128 16.05 9.58 1.68
C HIS A 128 17.27 8.84 2.25
N ASP A 129 17.30 7.52 2.06
CA ASP A 129 18.44 6.70 2.49
C ASP A 129 19.71 7.06 1.69
N LYS A 130 20.87 6.66 2.20
CA LYS A 130 22.11 6.76 1.41
C LYS A 130 21.97 5.96 0.12
N ILE A 131 22.04 6.65 -1.01
CA ILE A 131 21.91 6.05 -2.33
C ILE A 131 23.07 5.11 -2.57
N MET A 132 22.77 3.84 -2.82
CA MET A 132 23.72 2.85 -3.32
C MET A 132 23.56 2.73 -4.83
N LYS A 133 24.67 2.50 -5.56
CA LYS A 133 24.66 2.40 -7.03
C LYS A 133 23.85 1.21 -7.58
N TYR A 134 23.44 0.27 -6.72
CA TYR A 134 22.79 -0.98 -7.13
C TYR A 134 21.29 -0.97 -6.79
N VAL A 135 20.49 -1.44 -7.74
CA VAL A 135 19.03 -1.59 -7.62
C VAL A 135 18.68 -3.07 -7.63
N PHE A 136 17.89 -3.52 -6.68
CA PHE A 136 17.20 -4.81 -6.74
C PHE A 136 15.92 -4.63 -7.54
N GLN A 137 15.69 -5.52 -8.50
CA GLN A 137 14.48 -5.53 -9.29
C GLN A 137 13.84 -6.92 -9.28
N LEU A 138 12.54 -6.97 -8.97
CA LEU A 138 11.69 -8.14 -9.12
C LEU A 138 10.44 -7.73 -9.91
N ASN A 139 10.39 -8.11 -11.19
CA ASN A 139 9.36 -7.62 -12.14
C ASN A 139 9.28 -6.09 -12.16
N VAL A 140 8.19 -5.55 -11.61
CA VAL A 140 7.88 -4.10 -11.50
C VAL A 140 8.34 -3.48 -10.19
N PHE A 141 8.71 -4.29 -9.19
CA PHE A 141 9.25 -3.81 -7.92
C PHE A 141 10.72 -3.46 -8.08
N ARG A 142 11.09 -2.24 -7.69
CA ARG A 142 12.47 -1.73 -7.72
C ARG A 142 12.79 -1.00 -6.44
N ILE A 143 13.96 -1.30 -5.86
CA ILE A 143 14.47 -0.66 -4.64
C ILE A 143 15.99 -0.55 -4.69
N TYR A 144 16.57 0.43 -4.00
CA TYR A 144 18.01 0.44 -3.79
C TYR A 144 18.46 -0.72 -2.89
N ILE A 145 19.58 -1.35 -3.24
CA ILE A 145 20.20 -2.38 -2.39
C ILE A 145 20.98 -1.67 -1.28
N ASN A 146 20.33 -1.49 -0.14
CA ASN A 146 20.91 -0.95 1.08
C ASN A 146 20.31 -1.66 2.31
N LYS A 147 20.90 -1.42 3.48
CA LYS A 147 20.45 -2.06 4.73
C LYS A 147 19.02 -1.64 5.06
N GLU A 148 18.72 -0.37 4.89
CA GLU A 148 17.45 0.26 5.24
C GLU A 148 16.28 -0.39 4.48
N ASN A 149 16.40 -0.59 3.16
CA ASN A 149 15.37 -1.25 2.36
C ASN A 149 15.26 -2.75 2.65
N LEU A 150 16.36 -3.43 2.97
CA LEU A 150 16.33 -4.84 3.37
C LEU A 150 15.59 -5.01 4.71
N ASP A 151 15.87 -4.12 5.67
CA ASP A 151 15.16 -4.07 6.95
C ASP A 151 13.66 -3.79 6.71
N ARG A 152 13.33 -2.86 5.81
CA ARG A 152 11.93 -2.58 5.41
C ARG A 152 11.24 -3.78 4.77
N LEU A 153 11.93 -4.53 3.92
CA LEU A 153 11.37 -5.71 3.25
C LEU A 153 11.06 -6.81 4.28
N GLY A 154 11.97 -7.08 5.22
CA GLY A 154 11.73 -8.03 6.30
C GLY A 154 10.55 -7.63 7.18
N ASN A 155 10.50 -6.35 7.56
CA ASN A 155 9.44 -5.78 8.37
C ASN A 155 8.07 -5.70 7.66
N ALA A 156 8.05 -5.69 6.33
CA ALA A 156 6.80 -5.76 5.56
C ALA A 156 6.17 -7.17 5.62
N ILE A 157 7.01 -8.22 5.74
CA ILE A 157 6.55 -9.60 5.89
C ILE A 157 6.10 -9.87 7.34
N VAL A 158 6.87 -9.38 8.32
CA VAL A 158 6.56 -9.56 9.75
C VAL A 158 6.55 -8.21 10.46
N PRO A 159 5.44 -7.46 10.34
CA PRO A 159 5.37 -6.12 10.93
C PRO A 159 5.24 -6.17 12.45
N THR A 160 5.96 -5.27 13.12
CA THR A 160 5.77 -4.96 14.54
C THR A 160 5.12 -3.58 14.68
N ILE A 161 4.43 -3.33 15.80
CA ILE A 161 3.85 -2.00 16.07
C ILE A 161 4.93 -0.91 16.03
N ALA A 162 6.11 -1.19 16.59
CA ALA A 162 7.23 -0.26 16.59
C ALA A 162 7.68 0.11 15.16
N ASN A 163 7.82 -0.89 14.28
CA ASN A 163 8.22 -0.65 12.89
C ASN A 163 7.14 0.12 12.12
N LEU A 164 5.87 -0.21 12.32
CA LEU A 164 4.76 0.51 11.69
C LEU A 164 4.69 1.98 12.14
N MET A 165 4.92 2.26 13.43
CA MET A 165 4.99 3.63 13.95
C MET A 165 6.21 4.38 13.39
N ALA A 166 7.36 3.71 13.27
CA ALA A 166 8.55 4.30 12.64
C ALA A 166 8.30 4.65 11.16
N TYR A 167 7.66 3.77 10.40
CA TYR A 167 7.32 4.02 8.99
C TYR A 167 6.29 5.12 8.82
N ARG A 168 5.32 5.19 9.74
CA ARG A 168 4.38 6.31 9.77
C ARG A 168 5.10 7.63 10.00
N LYS A 169 6.00 7.70 10.99
CA LYS A 169 6.80 8.90 11.28
C LYS A 169 7.65 9.27 10.07
N GLN A 170 8.33 8.30 9.47
CA GLN A 170 9.16 8.51 8.28
C GLN A 170 8.32 9.00 7.08
N GLY A 171 7.19 8.36 6.78
CA GLY A 171 6.34 8.75 5.64
C GLY A 171 5.73 10.15 5.79
N PHE A 172 5.38 10.56 7.02
CA PHE A 172 4.94 11.92 7.28
C PHE A 172 6.06 12.93 7.01
N ARG A 173 7.29 12.62 7.44
CA ARG A 173 8.45 13.43 7.10
C ARG A 173 8.65 13.48 5.58
N ASP A 174 8.79 12.35 4.90
CA ASP A 174 9.05 12.31 3.46
C ASP A 174 7.99 13.13 2.68
N ALA A 175 6.72 13.09 3.10
CA ALA A 175 5.66 13.90 2.52
C ALA A 175 5.82 15.41 2.78
N LEU A 176 6.13 15.83 4.02
CA LEU A 176 6.36 17.24 4.33
C LEU A 176 7.57 17.80 3.57
N LYS A 177 8.66 17.03 3.48
CA LYS A 177 9.84 17.43 2.70
C LYS A 177 9.49 17.61 1.23
N PHE A 178 8.74 16.66 0.63
CA PHE A 178 8.24 16.80 -0.73
C PHE A 178 7.42 18.09 -0.93
N LEU A 179 6.51 18.39 0.00
CA LEU A 179 5.68 19.60 -0.06
C LEU A 179 6.51 20.89 0.03
N ALA A 180 7.55 20.90 0.86
CA ALA A 180 8.46 22.04 1.02
C ALA A 180 9.35 22.25 -0.23
N GLU A 181 9.89 21.18 -0.81
CA GLU A 181 10.74 21.25 -2.01
C GLU A 181 9.96 21.67 -3.28
N ASN A 182 8.64 21.48 -3.30
CA ASN A 182 7.78 21.78 -4.44
C ASN A 182 6.87 23.00 -4.25
N ASP A 183 7.14 23.85 -3.25
CA ASP A 183 6.38 25.07 -2.97
C ASP A 183 4.86 24.85 -2.80
N PHE A 184 4.41 23.66 -2.39
CA PHE A 184 2.98 23.34 -2.19
C PHE A 184 2.41 23.84 -0.87
N THR A 185 3.23 24.50 -0.06
CA THR A 185 2.85 25.00 1.25
C THR A 185 3.48 26.37 1.46
N ASP A 186 2.87 27.19 2.32
CA ASP A 186 3.44 28.49 2.73
C ASP A 186 4.69 28.32 3.65
N THR A 187 5.30 27.13 3.64
CA THR A 187 6.35 26.70 4.57
C THR A 187 7.74 27.09 4.13
N LYS A 188 7.87 28.07 3.20
CA LYS A 188 9.15 28.73 2.92
C LYS A 188 9.73 29.26 4.22
N GLY A 189 10.66 28.52 4.81
CA GLY A 189 11.32 28.87 6.07
C GLY A 189 10.98 28.04 7.30
N ILE A 190 10.24 26.92 7.21
CA ILE A 190 10.16 25.97 8.34
C ILE A 190 11.55 25.38 8.60
N LYS A 191 12.08 25.61 9.80
CA LYS A 191 13.36 25.03 10.24
C LYS A 191 13.15 23.56 10.62
N GLU A 192 14.19 22.74 10.52
CA GLU A 192 14.18 21.31 10.88
C GLU A 192 13.56 21.04 12.27
N ASP A 193 13.79 21.93 13.23
CA ASP A 193 13.24 21.81 14.59
C ASP A 193 11.71 22.00 14.64
N GLN A 194 11.16 22.91 13.83
CA GLN A 194 9.72 23.12 13.71
C GLN A 194 9.04 21.96 12.98
N TYR A 195 9.78 21.32 12.08
CA TYR A 195 9.33 20.13 11.37
C TYR A 195 9.21 18.92 12.31
N GLU A 196 10.21 18.68 13.16
CA GLU A 196 10.10 17.64 14.19
C GLU A 196 8.98 17.92 15.18
N GLN A 197 8.68 19.19 15.49
CA GLN A 197 7.54 19.55 16.32
C GLN A 197 6.21 19.14 15.66
N LEU A 198 5.98 19.47 14.38
CA LEU A 198 4.78 19.07 13.64
C LEU A 198 4.60 17.55 13.58
N VAL A 199 5.71 16.84 13.35
CA VAL A 199 5.72 15.37 13.35
C VAL A 199 5.30 14.82 14.72
N ASN A 200 5.83 15.41 15.80
CA ASN A 200 5.51 14.98 17.16
C ASN A 200 4.08 15.34 17.55
N GLU A 201 3.57 16.52 17.18
CA GLU A 201 2.17 16.93 17.39
C GLU A 201 1.20 15.97 16.68
N HIS A 202 1.47 15.62 15.42
CA HIS A 202 0.68 14.63 14.69
C HIS A 202 0.70 13.24 15.37
N ILE A 203 1.84 12.83 15.93
CA ILE A 203 1.93 11.56 16.67
C ILE A 203 1.07 11.60 17.94
N GLN A 204 1.06 12.72 18.67
CA GLN A 204 0.30 12.88 19.91
C GLN A 204 -1.22 12.95 19.67
N GLU A 205 -1.66 13.65 18.63
CA GLU A 205 -3.08 13.76 18.28
C GLU A 205 -3.72 12.39 18.02
N ILE A 206 -3.00 11.48 17.35
CA ILE A 206 -3.52 10.13 17.10
C ILE A 206 -3.37 9.21 18.33
N ALA A 207 -2.39 9.43 19.21
CA ALA A 207 -2.25 8.62 20.42
C ALA A 207 -3.37 8.87 21.45
N GLY A 208 -4.11 9.98 21.32
CA GLY A 208 -5.28 10.33 22.13
C GLY A 208 -6.62 9.72 21.65
N HIS A 209 -6.62 8.95 20.57
CA HIS A 209 -7.81 8.29 19.98
C HIS A 209 -7.67 6.76 19.99
#